data_AF-B4JV70-F1
#
_entry.id   AF-B4JV70-F1
#
_cell.length_a   1.000
_cell.length_b   1.000
_cell.length_c   1.000
_cell.angle_alpha   90.00
_cell.angle_beta   90.00
_cell.angle_gamma   90.00
#
_symmetry.space_group_name_H-M   'P 1'
#
loop_
_entity.id
_entity.type
_entity.pdbx_description
1 polymer ?
#
loop_
_entity_poly.entity_id
_entity_poly.type
_entity_poly.pdbx_seq_one_letter_code
_entity_poly.pdbx_strand_id
1 'polypeptide(L)'
;MGLFGKTPSKDPKEQGHAFISVYSVCTKLSLEELRPIWALIKELKGDVNSIPVMLVGNKCDESTELREVSQIEGQAQATSWSI
;
A
#
# COMPACT_ATOMS: atom_id res chain seq x y z
N MET A 1 40.46 -18.94 27.58
CA MET A 1 40.80 -17.72 26.81
C MET A 1 40.44 -18.00 25.36
N GLY A 2 39.45 -17.32 24.79
CA GLY A 2 39.02 -17.52 23.41
C GLY A 2 37.50 -17.49 23.18
N LEU A 3 36.83 -16.42 23.62
CA LEU A 3 35.54 -16.02 23.05
C LEU A 3 35.84 -15.46 21.65
N PHE A 4 35.48 -16.16 20.59
CA PHE A 4 35.39 -15.57 19.25
C PHE A 4 33.98 -15.75 18.71
N GLY A 5 33.43 -14.61 18.33
CA GLY A 5 32.01 -14.34 18.26
C GLY A 5 31.27 -15.20 17.25
N LYS A 6 30.09 -15.64 17.66
CA LYS A 6 29.00 -15.96 16.74
C LYS A 6 28.88 -14.78 15.78
N THR A 7 29.06 -15.00 14.48
CA THR A 7 28.51 -14.11 13.46
C THR A 7 27.05 -13.85 13.83
N PRO A 8 26.56 -12.60 13.83
CA PRO A 8 25.15 -12.37 14.02
C PRO A 8 24.43 -13.13 12.90
N SER A 9 23.68 -14.16 13.29
CA SER A 9 22.57 -14.65 12.50
C SER A 9 21.78 -13.41 12.12
N LYS A 10 21.81 -13.00 10.85
CA LYS A 10 20.84 -12.01 10.36
C LYS A 10 19.49 -12.65 10.62
N ASP A 11 18.78 -12.17 11.63
CA ASP A 11 17.40 -12.56 11.85
C ASP A 11 16.66 -12.36 10.52
N PRO A 12 15.98 -13.37 9.96
CA PRO A 12 15.32 -13.29 8.65
C PRO A 12 14.17 -12.26 8.58
N LYS A 13 14.00 -11.42 9.60
CA LYS A 13 12.71 -10.88 9.99
C LYS A 13 12.15 -9.80 9.08
N GLU A 14 12.97 -9.12 8.27
CA GLU A 14 12.46 -7.91 7.59
C GLU A 14 13.07 -7.75 6.20
N GLN A 15 12.76 -8.66 5.28
CA GLN A 15 12.67 -8.24 3.88
C GLN A 15 11.52 -7.22 3.85
N GLY A 16 11.86 -5.93 3.75
CA GLY A 16 10.92 -4.83 3.75
C GLY A 16 9.91 -4.97 2.62
N HIS A 17 8.81 -5.64 2.91
CA HIS A 17 7.71 -5.82 1.96
C HIS A 17 6.91 -4.52 1.97
N ALA A 18 6.89 -3.80 0.84
CA ALA A 18 6.02 -2.64 0.64
C ALA A 18 4.83 -3.03 -0.24
N PHE A 19 3.72 -2.32 -0.11
CA PHE A 19 2.56 -2.48 -0.99
C PHE A 19 2.30 -1.20 -1.78
N ILE A 20 2.11 -1.35 -3.09
CA ILE A 20 1.62 -0.27 -3.95
C ILE A 20 0.28 -0.70 -4.50
N SER A 21 -0.78 -0.04 -4.05
CA SER A 21 -2.15 -0.27 -4.48
C SER A 21 -2.48 0.73 -5.58
N VAL A 22 -2.62 0.26 -6.81
CA VAL A 22 -2.82 1.11 -7.99
C VAL A 22 -4.26 0.98 -8.49
N TYR A 23 -4.93 2.11 -8.72
CA TYR A 23 -6.24 2.17 -9.38
C TYR A 23 -6.18 3.10 -10.60
N SER A 24 -7.17 2.99 -11.48
CA SER A 24 -7.34 3.91 -12.61
C SER A 24 -8.21 5.09 -12.18
N VAL A 25 -7.74 6.32 -12.39
CA VAL A 25 -8.57 7.51 -12.11
C VAL A 25 -9.80 7.62 -13.02
N CYS A 26 -9.80 6.89 -14.13
CA CYS A 26 -10.91 6.81 -15.07
C CYS A 26 -11.92 5.70 -14.72
N THR A 27 -11.77 5.00 -13.61
CA THR A 27 -12.66 3.88 -13.26
C THR A 27 -12.82 3.77 -11.74
N LYS A 28 -13.95 4.26 -11.21
CA LYS A 28 -14.24 4.23 -9.77
C LYS A 28 -14.26 2.82 -9.19
N LEU A 29 -14.76 1.85 -9.96
CA LEU A 29 -14.77 0.44 -9.57
C LEU A 29 -13.36 -0.06 -9.21
N SER A 30 -12.33 0.37 -9.94
CA SER A 30 -10.95 -0.06 -9.66
C SER A 30 -10.43 0.41 -8.30
N LEU A 31 -10.95 1.53 -7.77
CA LEU A 31 -10.66 1.98 -6.41
C LEU A 31 -11.46 1.18 -5.38
N GLU A 32 -12.71 0.84 -5.69
CA GLU A 32 -13.59 0.07 -4.81
C GLU A 32 -13.08 -1.36 -4.62
N GLU A 33 -12.55 -1.99 -5.67
CA GLU A 33 -11.94 -3.33 -5.64
C GLU A 33 -10.68 -3.40 -4.76
N LEU A 34 -10.00 -2.28 -4.51
CA LEU A 34 -8.85 -2.24 -3.58
C LEU A 34 -9.27 -2.33 -2.11
N ARG A 35 -10.52 -2.01 -1.75
CA ARG A 35 -11.02 -2.08 -0.36
C ARG A 35 -10.94 -3.49 0.25
N PRO A 36 -11.47 -4.55 -0.40
CA PRO A 36 -11.34 -5.91 0.13
C PRO A 36 -9.89 -6.38 0.17
N ILE A 37 -9.04 -5.97 -0.79
CA ILE A 37 -7.61 -6.29 -0.80
C ILE A 37 -6.91 -5.63 0.40
N TRP A 38 -7.22 -4.36 0.70
CA TRP A 38 -6.69 -3.67 1.86
C TRP A 38 -7.12 -4.31 3.18
N ALA A 39 -8.38 -4.76 3.28
CA ALA A 39 -8.87 -5.48 4.45
C ALA A 39 -8.07 -6.77 4.70
N LEU A 40 -7.81 -7.54 3.63
CA LEU A 40 -7.00 -8.75 3.69
C LEU A 40 -5.54 -8.46 4.10
N ILE A 41 -4.93 -7.40 3.60
CA ILE A 41 -3.57 -7.00 4.00
C ILE A 41 -3.52 -6.72 5.50
N LYS A 42 -4.48 -5.98 6.05
CA LYS A 42 -4.57 -5.70 7.49
C LYS A 42 -4.73 -6.98 8.31
N GLU A 43 -5.55 -7.91 7.86
CA GLU A 43 -5.74 -9.20 8.52
C GLU A 43 -4.44 -10.04 8.56
N LEU A 44 -3.72 -10.10 7.44
CA LEU A 44 -2.51 -10.93 7.30
C LEU A 44 -1.26 -10.31 7.95
N LYS A 45 -1.14 -8.99 7.95
CA LYS A 45 0.07 -8.28 8.42
C LYS A 45 -0.03 -7.77 9.85
N GLY A 46 -1.24 -7.63 10.40
CA GLY A 46 -1.43 -7.06 11.74
C GLY A 46 -1.14 -5.56 11.73
N ASP A 47 0.03 -5.15 12.25
CA ASP A 47 0.41 -3.73 12.31
C ASP A 47 0.93 -3.23 10.96
N VAL A 48 -0.01 -2.78 10.12
CA VAL A 48 0.29 -2.19 8.81
C VAL A 48 1.07 -0.88 8.90
N ASN A 49 1.14 -0.20 10.04
CA ASN A 49 1.93 1.04 10.18
C ASN A 49 3.45 0.77 10.08
N SER A 50 3.86 -0.48 10.31
CA SER A 50 5.25 -0.91 10.14
C SER A 50 5.63 -1.19 8.68
N ILE A 51 4.65 -1.19 7.76
CA ILE A 51 4.82 -1.53 6.36
C ILE A 51 4.53 -0.30 5.49
N PRO A 52 5.45 0.13 4.62
CA PRO A 52 5.16 1.19 3.66
C PRO A 52 4.04 0.76 2.70
N VAL A 53 2.98 1.56 2.62
CA VAL A 53 1.84 1.38 1.72
C VAL A 53 1.59 2.67 0.96
N MET A 54 1.38 2.58 -0.35
CA MET A 54 1.04 3.73 -1.19
C MET A 54 -0.20 3.43 -2.03
N LEU A 55 -1.17 4.35 -2.02
CA LEU A 55 -2.32 4.33 -2.91
C LEU A 55 -2.04 5.26 -4.10
N VAL A 56 -2.08 4.72 -5.32
CA VAL A 56 -1.71 5.44 -6.55
C VAL A 56 -2.89 5.50 -7.52
N GLY A 57 -3.34 6.71 -7.83
CA GLY A 57 -4.27 6.95 -8.94
C GLY A 57 -3.49 7.06 -10.25
N ASN A 58 -3.54 6.02 -11.06
CA ASN A 58 -2.87 5.92 -12.35
C ASN A 58 -3.74 6.45 -13.51
N LYS A 59 -3.14 6.63 -14.69
CA LYS A 59 -3.77 7.18 -15.90
C LYS A 59 -4.21 8.64 -15.75
N CYS A 60 -3.44 9.44 -15.03
CA CYS A 60 -3.75 10.85 -14.83
C CYS A 60 -3.54 11.73 -16.08
N ASP A 61 -2.90 11.16 -17.11
CA ASP A 61 -2.68 11.73 -18.44
C ASP A 61 -3.92 11.71 -19.35
N GLU A 62 -4.92 10.88 -19.03
CA GLU A 62 -6.18 10.82 -19.77
C GLU A 62 -7.02 12.10 -19.61
N SER A 63 -7.95 12.31 -20.55
CA SER A 63 -8.82 13.50 -20.56
C SER A 63 -9.63 13.65 -19.27
N THR A 64 -9.78 14.88 -18.79
CA THR A 64 -10.53 15.21 -17.57
C THR A 64 -11.98 14.72 -17.60
N GLU A 65 -12.60 14.63 -18.78
CA GLU A 65 -13.97 14.13 -18.96
C GLU A 65 -14.13 12.63 -18.65
N LEU A 66 -13.05 11.84 -18.79
CA LEU A 66 -13.03 10.41 -18.44
C LEU A 66 -12.71 10.16 -16.97
N ARG A 67 -12.43 11.21 -16.18
CA ARG A 67 -12.07 11.07 -14.78
C ARG A 67 -13.30 10.79 -13.92
N GLU A 68 -13.36 9.60 -13.35
CA GLU A 68 -14.40 9.20 -12.41
C GLU A 68 -14.00 9.39 -10.94
N VAL A 69 -12.69 9.46 -10.67
CA VAL A 69 -12.14 9.64 -9.32
C VAL A 69 -11.34 10.93 -9.24
N SER A 70 -11.81 11.85 -8.41
CA SER A 70 -11.11 13.08 -8.10
C SER A 70 -9.91 12.84 -7.17
N GLN A 71 -8.96 13.77 -7.17
CA GLN A 71 -7.84 13.73 -6.22
C GLN A 71 -8.31 13.74 -4.76
N ILE A 72 -9.39 14.47 -4.47
CA ILE A 72 -9.98 14.55 -3.12
C ILE A 72 -10.54 13.19 -2.69
N GLU A 73 -11.26 12.49 -3.57
CA GLU A 73 -11.77 11.15 -3.28
C GLU A 73 -10.63 10.15 -3.04
N GLY A 74 -9.60 10.18 -3.89
CA GLY A 74 -8.41 9.34 -3.71
C GLY A 74 -7.70 9.62 -2.39
N GLN A 75 -7.51 10.89 -2.03
CA GLN A 75 -6.91 11.30 -0.77
C GLN A 75 -7.77 10.90 0.44
N ALA A 76 -9.09 11.08 0.36
CA ALA A 76 -10.00 10.66 1.42
C ALA A 76 -9.94 9.14 1.64
N GLN A 77 -9.81 8.35 0.56
CA GLN A 77 -9.62 6.92 0.66
C GLN A 77 -8.30 6.56 1.35
N ALA A 78 -7.18 7.19 0.97
CA ALA A 78 -5.87 7.01 1.62
C ALA A 78 -5.94 7.34 3.12
N THR A 79 -6.51 8.50 3.47
CA THR A 79 -6.71 8.91 4.87
C THR A 79 -7.55 7.90 5.65
N SER A 80 -8.63 7.37 5.05
CA SER A 80 -9.47 6.34 5.71
C SER A 80 -8.73 5.02 5.96
N TRP A 81 -7.65 4.77 5.21
CA TRP A 81 -6.78 3.62 5.36
C TRP A 81 -5.56 3.92 6.23
N SER A 82 -5.40 5.17 6.71
CA SER A 82 -4.24 5.64 7.47
C SER A 82 -2.93 5.47 6.71
N ILE A 83 -2.96 5.74 5.39
CA ILE A 83 -1.80 5.75 4.49
C ILE A 83 -1.67 7.09 3.76
#